data_AF-A0A2H0Q110-F1
#
_entry.id   AF-A0A2H0Q110-F1
#
_cell.length_a   1.000
_cell.length_b   1.000
_cell.length_c   1.000
_cell.angle_alpha   90.00
_cell.angle_beta   90.00
_cell.angle_gamma   90.00
#
_symmetry.space_group_name_H-M   'P 1'
#
loop_
_entity.id
_entity.type
_entity.pdbx_description
1 polymer ?
#
loop_
_entity_poly.entity_id
_entity_poly.type
_entity_poly.pdbx_seq_one_letter_code
_entity_poly.pdbx_strand_id
1 'polypeptide(L)'
;MTEKQEITIKNKLRDLRKKHELSQEELADQLGISRQSVIALEQGKYMPSLPLAVSMCNLFDSAFEDIFEFEHQINKVFENINSNFGKELAMPSEMSPWRPFREAVSLRDAMDRLFEDSVITPKAVGAMPKIDIRETKNAVVIKAELPGVDEDKVDVEIMDNVMTISGEKVDEKVEEDEGYYYKESHSGAFQRSFSLPADVKADKAEAEMKNGVLTITVPKVEPKKAKKIAIKPRR
;
A
#
# COMPACT_ATOMS: atom_id res chain seq x y z
N MET A 1 -16.10 24.89 -5.09
CA MET A 1 -14.92 25.06 -5.96
C MET A 1 -13.78 24.38 -5.24
N THR A 2 -13.36 23.20 -5.68
CA THR A 2 -12.33 22.40 -5.01
C THR A 2 -10.97 22.98 -5.41
N GLU A 3 -10.26 23.59 -4.46
CA GLU A 3 -8.87 23.98 -4.64
C GLU A 3 -8.04 22.72 -4.93
N LYS A 4 -7.53 22.60 -6.16
CA LYS A 4 -6.47 21.65 -6.48
C LYS A 4 -5.23 22.11 -5.72
N GLN A 5 -4.91 21.46 -4.61
CA GLN A 5 -3.60 21.62 -3.97
C GLN A 5 -2.55 21.12 -4.96
N GLU A 6 -1.72 22.02 -5.48
CA GLU A 6 -0.60 21.70 -6.36
C GLU A 6 0.46 20.95 -5.56
N ILE A 7 0.60 19.66 -5.83
CA ILE A 7 1.66 18.84 -5.23
C ILE A 7 2.98 19.27 -5.87
N THR A 8 3.73 20.12 -5.18
CA THR A 8 5.06 20.55 -5.61
C THR A 8 6.08 19.62 -4.96
N ILE A 9 6.76 18.79 -5.76
CA ILE A 9 7.86 17.94 -5.29
C ILE A 9 9.19 18.66 -5.54
N LYS A 10 10.04 18.76 -4.51
CA LYS A 10 11.45 19.10 -4.71
C LYS A 10 12.19 17.85 -5.18
N ASN A 11 13.05 17.96 -6.19
CA ASN A 11 13.81 16.83 -6.68
C ASN A 11 15.16 17.27 -7.23
N LYS A 12 16.11 16.34 -7.27
CA LYS A 12 17.48 16.53 -7.77
C LYS A 12 17.66 15.95 -9.18
N LEU A 13 16.58 15.64 -9.87
CA LEU A 13 16.61 14.96 -11.16
C LEU A 13 17.39 15.75 -12.21
N ARG A 14 17.24 17.08 -12.22
CA ARG A 14 17.98 17.95 -13.14
C ARG A 14 19.49 17.88 -12.92
N ASP A 15 19.91 17.83 -11.67
CA ASP A 15 21.33 17.80 -11.31
C ASP A 15 21.93 16.42 -11.58
N LEU A 16 21.19 15.35 -11.29
CA LEU A 16 21.56 13.98 -11.62
C LEU A 16 21.68 13.77 -13.14
N ARG A 17 20.72 14.28 -13.91
CA ARG A 17 20.78 14.21 -15.37
C ARG A 17 22.03 14.91 -15.92
N LYS A 18 22.34 16.11 -15.42
CA LYS A 18 23.56 16.85 -15.83
C LYS A 18 24.84 16.13 -15.42
N LYS A 19 24.88 15.52 -14.23
CA LYS A 19 26.02 14.74 -13.75
C LYS A 19 26.30 13.51 -14.63
N HIS A 20 25.25 12.93 -15.21
CA HIS A 20 25.34 11.82 -16.16
C HIS A 20 25.46 12.27 -17.63
N GLU A 21 25.67 13.57 -17.88
CA GLU A 21 25.82 14.17 -19.22
C GLU A 21 24.65 13.90 -20.18
N LEU A 22 23.46 13.62 -19.65
CA LEU A 22 22.28 13.29 -20.45
C LEU A 22 21.50 14.56 -20.86
N SER A 23 21.01 14.59 -22.09
CA SER A 23 19.97 15.53 -22.51
C SER A 23 18.60 15.13 -21.95
N GLN A 24 17.65 16.07 -21.95
CA GLN A 24 16.27 15.77 -21.53
C GLN A 24 15.58 14.77 -22.46
N GLU A 25 16.04 14.67 -23.70
CA GLU A 25 15.49 13.76 -24.72
C GLU A 25 16.04 12.34 -24.52
N GLU A 26 17.35 12.20 -24.32
CA GLU A 26 17.98 10.90 -24.00
C GLU A 26 17.47 10.31 -22.69
N LEU A 27 17.24 11.15 -21.66
CA LEU A 27 16.62 10.69 -20.42
C LEU A 27 15.18 10.21 -20.65
N ALA A 28 14.44 10.89 -21.54
CA ALA A 28 13.07 10.52 -21.86
C ALA A 28 13.02 9.15 -22.57
N ASP A 29 13.93 8.93 -23.52
CA ASP A 29 14.07 7.67 -24.25
C ASP A 29 14.44 6.51 -23.31
N GLN A 30 15.38 6.73 -22.39
CA GLN A 30 15.80 5.70 -21.42
C GLN A 30 14.70 5.35 -20.41
N LEU A 31 13.85 6.31 -20.05
CA LEU A 31 12.72 6.11 -19.14
C LEU A 31 11.43 5.69 -19.85
N GLY A 32 11.40 5.65 -21.19
CA GLY A 32 10.21 5.33 -21.98
C GLY A 32 9.08 6.34 -21.82
N ILE A 33 9.40 7.61 -21.54
CA ILE A 33 8.43 8.69 -21.32
C ILE A 33 8.64 9.83 -22.33
N SER A 34 7.73 10.80 -22.36
CA SER A 34 7.89 11.97 -23.21
C SER A 34 8.90 12.97 -22.62
N ARG A 35 9.61 13.72 -23.47
CA ARG A 35 10.46 14.83 -23.04
C ARG A 35 9.71 15.86 -22.18
N GLN A 36 8.42 16.08 -22.45
CA GLN A 36 7.57 16.96 -21.64
C GLN A 36 7.36 16.42 -20.22
N SER A 37 7.26 15.11 -20.07
CA SER A 37 7.18 14.45 -18.76
C SER A 37 8.47 14.65 -17.97
N VAL A 38 9.64 14.55 -18.60
CA VAL A 38 10.94 14.86 -17.97
C VAL A 38 11.01 16.32 -17.53
N ILE A 39 10.55 17.26 -18.34
CA ILE A 39 10.52 18.69 -17.98
C ILE A 39 9.59 18.92 -16.78
N ALA A 40 8.41 18.30 -16.76
CA ALA A 40 7.46 18.41 -15.66
C ALA A 40 8.01 17.81 -14.35
N LEU A 41 8.73 16.68 -14.45
CA LEU A 41 9.45 16.05 -13.34
C LEU A 41 10.53 16.99 -12.79
N GLU A 42 11.42 17.52 -13.64
CA GLU A 42 12.46 18.46 -13.20
C GLU A 42 11.89 19.74 -12.57
N GLN A 43 10.71 20.17 -13.00
CA GLN A 43 10.03 21.34 -12.44
C GLN A 43 9.24 21.02 -11.16
N GLY A 44 9.19 19.76 -10.73
CA GLY A 44 8.45 19.35 -9.53
C GLY A 44 6.93 19.38 -9.69
N LYS A 45 6.42 19.53 -10.91
CA LYS A 45 4.98 19.65 -11.23
C LYS A 45 4.30 18.31 -11.46
N TYR A 46 5.06 17.23 -11.46
CA TYR A 46 4.56 15.89 -11.75
C TYR A 46 5.15 14.91 -10.74
N MET A 47 4.27 14.16 -10.07
CA MET A 47 4.69 13.02 -9.27
C MET A 47 4.91 11.82 -10.20
N PRO A 48 6.12 11.22 -10.24
CA PRO A 48 6.30 9.98 -10.98
C PRO A 48 5.47 8.88 -10.33
N SER A 49 4.95 7.97 -11.17
CA SER A 49 4.43 6.70 -10.67
C SER A 49 5.56 5.89 -10.02
N LEU A 50 5.23 4.99 -9.09
CA LEU A 50 6.24 4.12 -8.44
C LEU A 50 7.14 3.38 -9.45
N PRO A 51 6.62 2.77 -10.54
CA PRO A 51 7.47 2.14 -11.55
C PRO A 51 8.46 3.11 -12.21
N LEU A 52 8.04 4.33 -12.47
CA LEU A 52 8.89 5.35 -13.08
C LEU A 52 9.96 5.82 -12.09
N ALA A 53 9.60 6.02 -10.83
CA ALA A 53 10.53 6.35 -9.76
C ALA A 53 11.62 5.28 -9.60
N VAL A 54 11.23 4.00 -9.56
CA VAL A 54 12.18 2.87 -9.48
C VAL A 54 13.09 2.82 -10.71
N SER A 55 12.54 3.07 -11.90
CA SER A 55 13.34 3.13 -13.14
C SER A 55 14.41 4.24 -13.09
N MET A 56 14.07 5.38 -12.49
CA MET A 56 15.00 6.49 -12.28
C MET A 56 16.07 6.14 -11.24
N CYS A 57 15.71 5.50 -10.12
CA CYS A 57 16.67 5.02 -9.13
C CYS A 57 17.70 4.07 -9.74
N ASN A 58 17.25 3.13 -10.59
CA ASN A 58 18.13 2.20 -11.28
C ASN A 58 19.02 2.89 -12.31
N LEU A 59 18.48 3.85 -13.07
CA LEU A 59 19.21 4.56 -14.09
C LEU A 59 20.36 5.39 -13.50
N PHE A 60 20.12 6.01 -12.34
CA PHE A 60 21.09 6.87 -11.66
C PHE A 60 21.90 6.16 -10.56
N ASP A 61 21.70 4.86 -10.35
CA ASP A 61 22.28 4.08 -9.23
C ASP A 61 22.20 4.84 -7.90
N SER A 62 21.02 5.43 -7.63
CA SER A 62 20.77 6.33 -6.51
C SER A 62 19.52 5.91 -5.74
N ALA A 63 19.49 6.15 -4.43
CA ALA A 63 18.30 5.87 -3.63
C ALA A 63 17.18 6.84 -3.98
N PHE A 64 15.94 6.48 -3.66
CA PHE A 64 14.78 7.30 -3.99
C PHE A 64 14.83 8.67 -3.30
N GLU A 65 15.28 8.70 -2.05
CA GLU A 65 15.46 9.87 -1.21
C GLU A 65 16.56 10.81 -1.73
N ASP A 66 17.52 10.27 -2.49
CA ASP A 66 18.56 11.06 -3.14
C ASP A 66 18.05 11.77 -4.40
N ILE A 67 16.99 11.24 -5.03
CA ILE A 67 16.40 11.78 -6.26
C ILE A 67 15.24 12.73 -5.94
N PHE A 68 14.38 12.36 -4.99
CA PHE A 68 13.14 13.07 -4.67
C PHE A 68 13.14 13.53 -3.21
N GLU A 69 13.00 14.84 -3.02
CA GLU A 69 12.83 15.48 -1.72
C GLU A 69 11.35 15.75 -1.48
N PHE A 70 10.74 14.96 -0.60
CA PHE A 70 9.36 15.18 -0.19
C PHE A 70 9.33 16.29 0.86
N GLU A 71 8.91 17.50 0.46
CA GLU A 71 8.49 18.49 1.44
C GLU A 71 7.23 18.00 2.15
N HIS A 72 7.40 17.74 3.42
CA HIS A 72 6.42 17.20 4.33
C HIS A 72 5.25 18.19 4.51
N GLN A 73 4.21 18.14 3.67
CA GLN A 73 2.85 18.62 4.03
C GLN A 73 2.20 17.75 5.12
N ILE A 74 2.95 16.81 5.67
CA ILE A 74 2.61 15.99 6.82
C ILE A 74 2.80 16.79 8.15
N ASN A 75 3.28 18.03 8.12
CA ASN A 75 3.46 18.83 9.34
C ASN A 75 2.17 19.17 10.10
N LYS A 76 0.99 19.25 9.47
CA LYS A 76 -0.27 19.46 10.24
C LYS A 76 -0.78 18.21 10.95
N VAL A 77 -0.45 17.03 10.43
CA VAL A 77 -0.80 15.75 11.08
C VAL A 77 0.22 15.46 12.17
N PHE A 78 1.51 15.68 11.90
CA PHE A 78 2.58 15.40 12.86
C PHE A 78 2.72 16.43 13.98
N GLU A 79 2.38 17.72 13.80
CA GLU A 79 2.35 18.67 14.91
C GLU A 79 1.28 18.30 15.96
N ASN A 80 0.14 17.74 15.54
CA ASN A 80 -0.87 17.22 16.47
C ASN A 80 -0.44 15.92 17.16
N ILE A 81 0.50 15.16 16.57
CA ILE A 81 1.05 13.93 17.18
C ILE A 81 2.21 14.28 18.13
N ASN A 82 3.02 15.29 17.79
CA ASN A 82 4.23 15.66 18.53
C ASN A 82 4.00 16.55 19.76
N SER A 83 2.78 17.08 20.00
CA SER A 83 2.52 17.74 21.29
C SER A 83 2.52 16.77 22.47
N ASN A 84 2.48 15.45 22.20
CA ASN A 84 2.47 14.39 23.21
C ASN A 84 3.74 13.53 23.24
N PHE A 85 4.75 13.80 22.41
CA PHE A 85 6.00 13.03 22.42
C PHE A 85 7.17 13.91 22.86
N GLY A 86 7.67 13.62 24.06
CA GLY A 86 8.87 14.22 24.63
C GLY A 86 10.10 14.00 23.75
N LYS A 87 10.98 15.00 23.76
CA LYS A 87 12.27 15.02 23.07
C LYS A 87 13.18 13.88 23.55
N GLU A 88 13.50 12.90 22.71
CA GLU A 88 14.86 12.35 22.61
C GLU A 88 14.98 11.37 21.43
N LEU A 89 15.65 11.79 20.36
CA LEU A 89 16.31 10.86 19.43
C LEU A 89 17.35 11.63 18.61
N ALA A 90 18.42 12.00 19.29
CA ALA A 90 19.69 12.22 18.62
C ALA A 90 20.30 10.84 18.32
N MET A 91 20.30 10.42 17.06
CA MET A 91 20.93 9.17 16.63
C MET A 91 22.46 9.36 16.60
N PRO A 92 23.25 8.50 17.28
CA PRO A 92 24.70 8.51 17.13
C PRO A 92 25.10 8.03 15.73
N SER A 93 26.01 8.77 15.11
CA SER A 93 26.66 8.43 13.86
C SER A 93 27.56 7.20 14.06
N GLU A 94 27.20 6.09 13.42
CA GLU A 94 28.08 5.18 12.67
C GLU A 94 27.29 3.91 12.34
N MET A 95 26.75 3.82 11.12
CA MET A 95 26.09 2.62 10.63
C MET A 95 26.59 2.31 9.21
N SER A 96 27.22 1.15 9.08
CA SER A 96 27.67 0.56 7.81
C SER A 96 26.51 0.51 6.79
N PRO A 97 26.75 0.75 5.48
CA PRO A 97 25.68 0.76 4.48
C PRO A 97 25.02 -0.61 4.36
N TRP A 98 23.77 -0.69 4.80
CA TRP A 98 22.87 -1.82 4.55
C TRP A 98 22.59 -1.89 3.03
N ARG A 99 23.05 -2.96 2.36
CA ARG A 99 22.84 -3.20 0.92
C ARG A 99 22.21 -4.58 0.67
N PRO A 100 20.88 -4.71 0.53
CA PRO A 100 20.22 -6.02 0.48
C PRO A 100 19.90 -6.57 -0.93
N PHE A 101 20.19 -5.88 -2.04
CA PHE A 101 19.70 -6.30 -3.36
C PHE A 101 20.80 -6.58 -4.40
N ARG A 102 21.64 -7.58 -4.16
CA ARG A 102 22.57 -8.10 -5.19
C ARG A 102 22.41 -9.58 -5.52
N GLU A 103 21.21 -10.12 -5.35
CA GLU A 103 20.81 -11.36 -6.02
C GLU A 103 19.79 -11.02 -7.11
N ALA A 104 20.18 -11.24 -8.36
CA ALA A 104 19.38 -10.91 -9.53
C ALA A 104 18.18 -11.85 -9.65
N VAL A 105 17.08 -11.50 -9.00
CA VAL A 105 15.75 -12.00 -9.40
C VAL A 105 15.44 -11.37 -10.76
N SER A 106 15.09 -12.19 -11.75
CA SER A 106 14.73 -11.65 -13.06
C SER A 106 13.50 -10.76 -12.93
N LEU A 107 13.41 -9.68 -13.71
CA LEU A 107 12.24 -8.78 -13.68
C LEU A 107 10.95 -9.56 -13.91
N ARG A 108 11.01 -10.67 -14.67
CA ARG A 108 9.88 -11.56 -14.90
C ARG A 108 9.51 -12.38 -13.67
N ASP A 109 10.48 -12.94 -12.94
CA ASP A 109 10.21 -13.67 -11.68
C ASP A 109 9.75 -12.72 -10.56
N ALA A 110 10.25 -11.49 -10.54
CA ALA A 110 9.77 -10.44 -9.63
C ALA A 110 8.34 -10.00 -9.98
N MET A 111 8.02 -9.90 -11.28
CA MET A 111 6.67 -9.59 -11.75
C MET A 111 5.71 -10.76 -11.57
N ASP A 112 6.13 -12.00 -11.79
CA ASP A 112 5.31 -13.20 -11.59
C ASP A 112 5.05 -13.41 -10.09
N ARG A 113 6.02 -13.13 -9.21
CA ARG A 113 5.76 -13.05 -7.76
C ARG A 113 4.84 -11.89 -7.39
N LEU A 114 4.97 -10.71 -8.00
CA LEU A 114 4.06 -9.57 -7.78
C LEU A 114 2.65 -9.82 -8.36
N PHE A 115 2.52 -10.65 -9.39
CA PHE A 115 1.23 -11.06 -9.97
C PHE A 115 0.62 -12.25 -9.22
N GLU A 116 1.40 -13.22 -8.72
CA GLU A 116 0.92 -14.23 -7.76
C GLU A 116 0.53 -13.59 -6.42
N ASP A 117 1.32 -12.62 -5.94
CA ASP A 117 1.03 -11.80 -4.75
C ASP A 117 0.09 -10.61 -5.03
N SER A 118 -0.47 -10.48 -6.24
CA SER A 118 -1.41 -9.38 -6.59
C SER A 118 -2.77 -9.45 -5.88
N VAL A 119 -2.90 -10.35 -4.90
CA VAL A 119 -4.00 -10.39 -3.93
C VAL A 119 -3.65 -9.65 -2.61
N ILE A 120 -2.47 -9.01 -2.50
CA ILE A 120 -2.04 -8.30 -1.26
C ILE A 120 -1.54 -6.88 -1.59
N THR A 121 -2.27 -5.87 -1.08
CA THR A 121 -1.95 -4.42 -1.13
C THR A 121 -0.66 -4.06 -0.35
N PRO A 122 -0.03 -2.88 -0.62
CA PRO A 122 1.34 -2.55 -0.25
C PRO A 122 1.56 -2.39 1.26
N LYS A 123 2.80 -2.66 1.70
CA LYS A 123 3.33 -2.54 3.07
C LYS A 123 2.65 -1.44 3.92
N ALA A 124 1.70 -1.85 4.75
CA ALA A 124 1.44 -1.17 6.01
C ALA A 124 2.63 -1.44 6.95
N VAL A 125 3.20 -0.39 7.53
CA VAL A 125 4.19 -0.50 8.61
C VAL A 125 3.42 -0.79 9.90
N GLY A 126 3.04 -2.05 10.10
CA GLY A 126 2.22 -2.52 11.22
C GLY A 126 1.85 -4.00 11.04
N ALA A 127 1.48 -4.69 12.12
CA ALA A 127 1.09 -6.09 12.03
C ALA A 127 -0.16 -6.24 11.14
N MET A 128 -0.02 -6.97 10.04
CA MET A 128 -1.15 -7.32 9.20
C MET A 128 -1.96 -8.42 9.89
N PRO A 129 -3.29 -8.27 10.02
CA PRO A 129 -4.12 -9.32 10.59
C PRO A 129 -4.03 -10.57 9.73
N LYS A 130 -3.88 -11.74 10.37
CA LYS A 130 -3.93 -13.04 9.68
C LYS A 130 -5.36 -13.30 9.26
N ILE A 131 -5.53 -13.83 8.05
CA ILE A 131 -6.85 -14.03 7.45
C ILE A 131 -6.90 -15.42 6.82
N ASP A 132 -7.98 -16.14 7.12
CA ASP A 132 -8.38 -17.37 6.44
C ASP A 132 -9.64 -17.12 5.61
N ILE A 133 -9.62 -17.58 4.36
CA ILE A 133 -10.76 -17.47 3.44
C ILE A 133 -11.16 -18.88 3.04
N ARG A 134 -12.44 -19.20 3.20
CA ARG A 134 -13.00 -20.47 2.73
C ARG A 134 -14.28 -20.26 1.93
N GLU A 135 -14.42 -21.08 0.90
CA GLU A 135 -15.61 -21.11 0.07
C GLU A 135 -16.49 -22.29 0.48
N THR A 136 -17.76 -22.03 0.78
CA THR A 136 -18.78 -23.07 0.98
C THR A 136 -19.65 -23.16 -0.29
N LYS A 137 -20.64 -24.07 -0.33
CA LYS A 137 -21.56 -24.15 -1.48
C LYS A 137 -22.30 -22.84 -1.74
N ASN A 138 -22.71 -22.14 -0.67
CA ASN A 138 -23.65 -21.01 -0.76
C ASN A 138 -23.05 -19.67 -0.32
N ALA A 139 -21.90 -19.66 0.35
CA ALA A 139 -21.30 -18.46 0.92
C ALA A 139 -19.78 -18.51 0.91
N VAL A 140 -19.14 -17.34 0.95
CA VAL A 140 -17.73 -17.15 1.30
C VAL A 140 -17.66 -16.82 2.78
N VAL A 141 -16.78 -17.49 3.52
CA VAL A 141 -16.55 -17.23 4.96
C VAL A 141 -15.11 -16.78 5.13
N ILE A 142 -14.92 -15.64 5.75
CA ILE A 142 -13.65 -15.02 6.06
C ILE A 142 -13.47 -15.02 7.57
N LYS A 143 -12.27 -15.34 8.05
CA LYS A 143 -11.88 -15.16 9.45
C LYS A 143 -10.64 -14.30 9.53
N ALA A 144 -10.66 -13.25 10.33
CA ALA A 144 -9.53 -12.38 10.59
C ALA A 144 -9.16 -12.39 12.08
N GLU A 145 -7.90 -12.62 12.40
CA GLU A 145 -7.38 -12.56 13.77
C GLU A 145 -7.07 -11.10 14.15
N LEU A 146 -7.87 -10.54 15.07
CA LEU A 146 -7.82 -9.17 15.55
C LEU A 146 -7.76 -9.13 17.11
N PRO A 147 -6.72 -9.70 17.74
CA PRO A 147 -6.60 -9.74 19.19
C PRO A 147 -6.31 -8.35 19.78
N GLY A 148 -7.17 -7.92 20.70
CA GLY A 148 -7.05 -6.63 21.39
C GLY A 148 -7.47 -5.43 20.54
N VAL A 149 -8.37 -5.65 19.58
CA VAL A 149 -9.05 -4.58 18.82
C VAL A 149 -10.51 -4.56 19.23
N ASP A 150 -11.04 -3.38 19.51
CA ASP A 150 -12.46 -3.21 19.85
C ASP A 150 -13.34 -3.32 18.59
N GLU A 151 -14.56 -3.83 18.74
CA GLU A 151 -15.49 -4.08 17.62
C GLU A 151 -15.87 -2.80 16.87
N ASP A 152 -15.96 -1.67 17.59
CA ASP A 152 -16.27 -0.35 17.04
C ASP A 152 -15.09 0.31 16.32
N LYS A 153 -13.90 -0.31 16.40
CA LYS A 153 -12.66 0.14 15.74
C LYS A 153 -12.33 -0.67 14.50
N VAL A 154 -13.26 -1.49 14.01
CA VAL A 154 -13.09 -2.31 12.81
C VAL A 154 -14.13 -1.93 11.76
N ASP A 155 -13.65 -1.58 10.59
CA ASP A 155 -14.46 -1.31 9.40
C ASP A 155 -14.27 -2.43 8.36
N VAL A 156 -15.38 -2.88 7.78
CA VAL A 156 -15.41 -3.90 6.74
C VAL A 156 -16.19 -3.39 5.55
N GLU A 157 -15.54 -3.35 4.39
CA GLU A 157 -16.12 -2.85 3.14
C GLU A 157 -15.99 -3.90 2.03
N ILE A 158 -16.97 -3.94 1.13
CA ILE A 158 -16.90 -4.74 -0.09
C ILE A 158 -17.21 -3.82 -1.27
N MET A 159 -16.24 -3.62 -2.16
CA MET A 159 -16.36 -2.84 -3.38
C MET A 159 -15.83 -3.65 -4.56
N ASP A 160 -16.60 -3.77 -5.65
CA ASP A 160 -16.18 -4.46 -6.88
C ASP A 160 -15.57 -5.85 -6.64
N ASN A 161 -16.19 -6.64 -5.75
CA ASN A 161 -15.73 -7.98 -5.34
C ASN A 161 -14.39 -8.04 -4.59
N VAL A 162 -13.89 -6.88 -4.14
CA VAL A 162 -12.76 -6.74 -3.21
C VAL A 162 -13.29 -6.45 -1.82
N MET A 163 -12.87 -7.26 -0.85
CA MET A 163 -13.14 -7.02 0.56
C MET A 163 -11.97 -6.29 1.19
N THR A 164 -12.26 -5.22 1.94
CA THR A 164 -11.30 -4.46 2.74
C THR A 164 -11.68 -4.55 4.20
N ILE A 165 -10.70 -4.90 5.04
CA ILE A 165 -10.83 -4.89 6.50
C ILE A 165 -9.80 -3.89 7.03
N SER A 166 -10.28 -2.87 7.75
CA SER A 166 -9.46 -1.82 8.35
C SER A 166 -9.79 -1.61 9.81
N GLY A 167 -8.84 -1.05 10.55
CA GLY A 167 -9.05 -0.71 11.95
C GLY A 167 -7.79 -0.23 12.63
N GLU A 168 -7.87 -0.02 13.94
CA GLU A 168 -6.74 0.43 14.75
C GLU A 168 -6.65 -0.36 16.05
N LYS A 169 -5.46 -0.88 16.34
CA LYS A 169 -5.15 -1.47 17.63
C LYS A 169 -4.48 -0.42 18.51
N VAL A 170 -5.20 0.04 19.53
CA VAL A 170 -4.69 1.00 20.51
C VAL A 170 -4.02 0.21 21.64
N ASP A 171 -2.76 0.54 21.96
CA ASP A 171 -2.17 0.03 23.20
C ASP A 171 -2.77 0.76 24.39
N GLU A 172 -3.00 0.03 25.48
CA GLU A 172 -3.21 0.68 26.79
C GLU A 172 -2.02 1.61 27.05
N LYS A 173 -2.31 2.85 27.46
CA LYS A 173 -1.27 3.87 27.70
C LYS A 173 -0.22 3.28 28.61
N VAL A 174 0.94 3.03 28.02
CA VAL A 174 2.17 2.76 28.75
C VAL A 174 2.49 4.06 29.46
N GLU A 175 2.19 4.15 30.75
CA GLU A 175 2.87 5.14 31.58
C GLU A 175 4.37 4.90 31.41
N GLU A 176 5.15 5.97 31.26
CA GLU A 176 6.60 5.92 30.97
C GLU A 176 7.42 5.09 31.99
N ASP A 177 6.78 4.60 33.07
CA ASP A 177 7.33 3.78 34.17
C ASP A 177 7.05 2.26 34.08
N GLU A 178 6.25 1.76 33.13
CA GLU A 178 6.09 0.30 32.95
C GLU A 178 7.19 -0.27 32.05
N GLY A 179 8.31 -0.61 32.68
CA GLY A 179 9.48 -1.21 32.04
C GLY A 179 9.18 -2.57 31.42
N TYR A 180 8.69 -2.59 30.18
CA TYR A 180 8.64 -3.79 29.37
C TYR A 180 10.05 -4.37 29.21
N TYR A 181 10.25 -5.61 29.65
CA TYR A 181 11.48 -6.33 29.38
C TYR A 181 11.64 -6.64 27.88
N TYR A 182 10.53 -6.90 27.18
CA TYR A 182 10.47 -7.16 25.74
C TYR A 182 9.01 -7.10 25.26
N LYS A 183 8.75 -6.50 24.09
CA LYS A 183 7.40 -6.31 23.52
C LYS A 183 7.40 -6.65 22.02
N GLU A 184 6.66 -7.70 21.65
CA GLU A 184 6.46 -8.12 20.24
C GLU A 184 5.07 -7.78 19.70
N SER A 185 4.14 -7.43 20.61
CA SER A 185 2.80 -7.02 20.23
C SER A 185 2.88 -5.71 19.44
N HIS A 186 2.20 -5.71 18.29
CA HIS A 186 2.08 -4.52 17.46
C HIS A 186 0.81 -3.76 17.84
N SER A 187 0.93 -2.44 17.82
CA SER A 187 -0.16 -1.47 17.88
C SER A 187 -0.10 -0.56 16.66
N GLY A 188 -1.22 0.10 16.37
CA GLY A 188 -1.38 0.99 15.22
C GLY A 188 -2.48 0.55 14.26
N ALA A 189 -2.63 1.36 13.21
CA ALA A 189 -3.63 1.14 12.17
C ALA A 189 -3.26 -0.05 11.28
N PHE A 190 -4.26 -0.82 10.88
CA PHE A 190 -4.14 -1.90 9.91
C PHE A 190 -5.18 -1.74 8.80
N GLN A 191 -4.82 -2.20 7.61
CA GLN A 191 -5.75 -2.33 6.49
C GLN A 191 -5.29 -3.50 5.63
N ARG A 192 -6.24 -4.37 5.27
CA ARG A 192 -5.99 -5.52 4.39
C ARG A 192 -7.12 -5.63 3.38
N SER A 193 -6.77 -5.69 2.11
CA SER A 193 -7.72 -5.87 1.02
C SER A 193 -7.39 -7.13 0.22
N PHE A 194 -8.42 -7.87 -0.22
CA PHE A 194 -8.26 -9.09 -1.00
C PHE A 194 -9.50 -9.33 -1.87
N SER A 195 -9.32 -10.01 -3.00
CA SER A 195 -10.41 -10.39 -3.89
C SER A 195 -11.17 -11.61 -3.36
N LEU A 196 -12.50 -11.59 -3.47
CA LEU A 196 -13.32 -12.73 -3.08
C LEU A 196 -13.33 -13.81 -4.19
N PRO A 197 -13.31 -15.10 -3.83
CA PRO A 197 -13.19 -16.20 -4.78
C PRO A 197 -14.44 -16.43 -5.65
N ALA A 198 -15.55 -15.75 -5.34
CA ALA A 198 -16.81 -15.83 -6.06
C ALA A 198 -17.56 -14.50 -5.98
N ASP A 199 -18.47 -14.27 -6.94
CA ASP A 199 -19.40 -13.15 -6.86
C ASP A 199 -20.30 -13.29 -5.63
N VAL A 200 -20.37 -12.23 -4.81
CA VAL A 200 -21.12 -12.21 -3.56
C VAL A 200 -22.24 -11.16 -3.54
N LYS A 201 -23.21 -11.36 -2.65
CA LYS A 201 -24.25 -10.38 -2.32
C LYS A 201 -23.83 -9.57 -1.09
N ALA A 202 -23.08 -8.49 -1.31
CA ALA A 202 -22.55 -7.63 -0.25
C ALA A 202 -23.64 -7.13 0.72
N ASP A 203 -24.82 -6.79 0.22
CA ASP A 203 -25.97 -6.31 1.04
C ASP A 203 -26.48 -7.33 2.07
N LYS A 204 -26.06 -8.60 1.95
CA LYS A 204 -26.44 -9.70 2.85
C LYS A 204 -25.24 -10.25 3.62
N ALA A 205 -24.14 -9.50 3.67
CA ALA A 205 -22.99 -9.86 4.49
C ALA A 205 -23.36 -9.79 5.97
N GLU A 206 -22.91 -10.77 6.73
CA GLU A 206 -23.00 -10.80 8.19
C GLU A 206 -21.59 -10.84 8.76
N ALA A 207 -21.32 -10.06 9.81
CA ALA A 207 -20.04 -10.02 10.49
C ALA A 207 -20.26 -10.16 12.00
N GLU A 208 -19.45 -11.01 12.64
CA GLU A 208 -19.45 -11.21 14.08
C GLU A 208 -18.01 -11.23 14.60
N MET A 209 -17.74 -10.62 15.74
CA MET A 209 -16.45 -10.73 16.41
C MET A 209 -16.60 -11.53 17.70
N LYS A 210 -15.69 -12.49 17.92
CA LYS A 210 -15.69 -13.29 19.15
C LYS A 210 -14.27 -13.66 19.53
N ASN A 211 -13.89 -13.38 20.78
CA ASN A 211 -12.57 -13.70 21.32
C ASN A 211 -11.41 -13.16 20.45
N GLY A 212 -11.55 -11.95 19.90
CA GLY A 212 -10.54 -11.35 19.02
C GLY A 212 -10.45 -11.98 17.63
N VAL A 213 -11.48 -12.71 17.19
CA VAL A 213 -11.58 -13.24 15.82
C VAL A 213 -12.83 -12.68 15.17
N LEU A 214 -12.65 -11.93 14.09
CA LEU A 214 -13.71 -11.43 13.23
C LEU A 214 -14.08 -12.51 12.21
N THR A 215 -15.34 -12.93 12.17
CA THR A 215 -15.89 -13.86 11.20
C THR A 215 -16.89 -13.13 10.31
N ILE A 216 -16.64 -13.11 9.01
CA ILE A 216 -17.51 -12.49 8.01
C ILE A 216 -18.06 -13.59 7.11
N THR A 217 -19.38 -13.65 6.96
CA THR A 217 -20.08 -14.57 6.08
C THR A 217 -20.80 -13.79 5.00
N VAL A 218 -20.43 -14.02 3.74
CA VAL A 218 -21.03 -13.34 2.59
C VAL A 218 -21.71 -14.36 1.67
N PRO A 219 -23.03 -14.30 1.47
CA PRO A 219 -23.74 -15.18 0.55
C PRO A 219 -23.29 -14.98 -0.90
N LYS A 220 -23.17 -16.07 -1.65
CA LYS A 220 -22.85 -16.02 -3.07
C LYS A 220 -24.02 -15.55 -3.92
N VAL A 221 -23.71 -14.98 -5.08
CA VAL A 221 -24.68 -14.79 -6.15
C VAL A 221 -25.02 -16.16 -6.74
N GLU A 222 -26.32 -16.42 -6.95
CA GLU A 222 -26.73 -17.66 -7.63
C GLU A 222 -26.18 -17.65 -9.06
N PRO A 223 -25.59 -18.76 -9.55
CA PRO A 223 -25.07 -18.82 -10.91
C PRO A 223 -26.21 -18.54 -11.88
N LYS A 224 -26.09 -17.45 -12.66
CA LYS A 224 -27.04 -17.15 -13.73
C LYS A 224 -27.07 -18.35 -14.68
N LYS A 225 -28.22 -19.03 -14.79
CA LYS A 225 -28.40 -20.12 -15.76
C LYS A 225 -27.98 -19.62 -17.14
N ALA A 226 -27.09 -20.35 -17.81
CA ALA A 226 -26.58 -19.99 -19.12
C ALA A 226 -27.74 -19.73 -20.08
N LYS A 227 -27.84 -18.49 -20.59
CA LYS A 227 -28.81 -18.15 -21.64
C LYS A 227 -28.26 -18.68 -22.95
N LYS A 228 -28.95 -19.67 -23.54
CA LYS A 228 -28.62 -20.19 -24.87
C LYS A 228 -28.90 -19.09 -25.89
N ILE A 229 -27.85 -18.51 -26.49
CA ILE A 229 -27.99 -17.50 -27.53
C ILE A 229 -28.21 -18.24 -28.86
N ALA A 230 -29.36 -18.02 -29.50
CA ALA A 230 -29.62 -18.54 -30.83
C ALA A 230 -28.89 -17.69 -31.87
N ILE A 231 -28.06 -18.32 -32.71
CA ILE A 231 -27.38 -17.66 -33.82
C ILE A 231 -28.40 -17.46 -34.94
N LYS A 232 -28.69 -16.20 -35.30
CA LYS A 232 -29.48 -15.88 -36.49
C LYS A 232 -28.57 -15.89 -37.72
N PRO A 233 -28.94 -16.56 -38.82
CA PRO A 233 -28.19 -16.46 -40.06
C PRO A 233 -28.25 -15.02 -40.59
N ARG A 234 -27.09 -14.51 -41.03
CA ARG A 234 -26.96 -13.24 -41.71
C ARG A 234 -27.47 -13.42 -43.15
N ARG A 235 -28.57 -12.76 -43.51
CA ARG A 235 -29.05 -12.65 -44.89
C ARG A 235 -28.36 -11.50 -45.61
#